data_AF-F6D3T3-F1
#
_entry.id   AF-F6D3T3-F1
#
_cell.length_a   1.000
_cell.length_b   1.000
_cell.length_c   1.000
_cell.angle_alpha   90.00
_cell.angle_beta   90.00
_cell.angle_gamma   90.00
#
_symmetry.space_group_name_H-M   'P 1'
#
loop_
_entity.id
_entity.type
_entity.pdbx_description
1 polymer ?
#
loop_
_entity_poly.entity_id
_entity_poly.type
_entity_poly.pdbx_seq_one_letter_code
_entity_poly.pdbx_strand_id
1 'polypeptide(L)'
;MRSKHVILFVACLITFLPVSAAANGACNVQVTKDYVKATAKCSDGTSGYYYHTAKFKNYCPHCHKYGTLTFNPKGTVEGEWTCKACDADYCAADGKEKMSGSKYYLSKLS
;
A
#
# COMPACT_ATOMS: atom_id res chain seq x y z
N MET A 1 39.21 -26.00 47.83
CA MET A 1 38.89 -24.72 47.15
C MET A 1 37.96 -24.99 45.98
N ARG A 2 36.73 -24.46 45.98
CA ARG A 2 35.81 -24.54 44.83
C ARG A 2 35.09 -23.21 44.71
N SER A 3 35.60 -22.36 43.81
CA SER A 3 35.18 -20.99 43.58
C SER A 3 33.78 -20.97 42.95
N LYS A 4 32.79 -20.42 43.66
CA LYS A 4 31.44 -20.20 43.14
C LYS A 4 31.48 -18.96 42.25
N HIS A 5 31.43 -19.18 40.94
CA HIS A 5 31.40 -18.11 39.95
C HIS A 5 30.02 -17.46 40.00
N VAL A 6 29.95 -16.27 40.60
CA VAL A 6 28.76 -15.41 40.57
C VAL A 6 28.65 -14.85 39.16
N ILE A 7 27.77 -15.43 38.36
CA ILE A 7 27.42 -14.88 37.04
C ILE A 7 26.48 -13.69 37.28
N LEU A 8 27.06 -12.50 37.20
CA LEU A 8 26.35 -11.22 37.25
C LEU A 8 25.58 -11.05 35.93
N PHE A 9 24.28 -11.36 35.92
CA PHE A 9 23.38 -10.98 34.84
C PHE A 9 23.16 -9.48 34.89
N VAL A 10 24.02 -8.71 34.22
CA VAL A 10 23.75 -7.32 33.89
C VAL A 10 22.66 -7.33 32.83
N ALA A 11 21.40 -7.28 33.30
CA ALA A 11 20.25 -7.02 32.44
C ALA A 11 20.42 -5.60 31.88
N CYS A 12 20.99 -5.54 30.67
CA CYS A 12 20.99 -4.35 29.85
C CYS A 12 19.52 -4.09 29.50
N LEU A 13 18.84 -3.31 30.34
CA LEU A 13 17.50 -2.80 30.12
C LEU A 13 17.61 -1.72 29.04
N ILE A 14 17.90 -2.15 27.81
CA ILE A 14 17.79 -1.31 26.63
C ILE A 14 16.29 -1.09 26.46
N THR A 15 15.89 0.11 26.82
CA THR A 15 14.55 0.64 26.66
C THR A 15 14.15 0.53 25.19
N PHE A 16 13.28 -0.44 24.89
CA PHE A 16 12.54 -0.50 23.64
C PHE A 16 11.56 0.68 23.61
N LEU A 17 12.06 1.87 23.27
CA LEU A 17 11.19 2.94 22.78
C LEU A 17 10.67 2.47 21.41
N PRO A 18 9.35 2.46 21.16
CA PRO A 18 8.86 2.27 19.82
C PRO A 18 9.28 3.51 19.01
N VAL A 19 10.34 3.38 18.23
CA VAL A 19 10.62 4.29 17.13
C VAL A 19 9.40 4.20 16.23
N SER A 20 8.51 5.19 16.33
CA SER A 20 7.38 5.34 15.42
C SER A 20 7.98 5.75 14.08
N ALA A 21 8.38 4.77 13.28
CA ALA A 21 8.74 5.00 11.90
C ALA A 21 7.51 5.58 11.21
N ALA A 22 7.60 6.82 10.73
CA ALA A 22 6.61 7.34 9.80
C ALA A 22 6.59 6.37 8.61
N ALA A 23 5.49 5.66 8.41
CA ALA A 23 5.34 4.80 7.26
C ALA A 23 5.43 5.67 6.00
N ASN A 24 6.54 5.58 5.27
CA ASN A 24 6.78 6.34 4.05
C ASN A 24 5.98 5.81 2.84
N GLY A 25 4.99 4.95 3.07
CA GLY A 25 4.17 4.35 2.04
C GLY A 25 2.68 4.43 2.32
N ALA A 26 1.90 3.96 1.36
CA ALA A 26 0.45 3.96 1.45
C ALA A 26 -0.10 3.18 2.66
N CYS A 27 -1.26 3.61 3.15
CA CYS A 27 -1.92 3.08 4.35
C CYS A 27 -3.45 3.01 4.18
N ASN A 28 -4.18 2.63 5.22
CA ASN A 28 -5.66 2.52 5.23
C ASN A 28 -6.23 1.65 4.10
N VAL A 29 -5.52 0.57 3.76
CA VAL A 29 -5.86 -0.34 2.66
C VAL A 29 -7.07 -1.19 3.03
N GLN A 30 -8.08 -1.20 2.16
CA GLN A 30 -9.24 -2.08 2.25
C GLN A 30 -9.50 -2.68 0.88
N VAL A 31 -9.67 -4.01 0.84
CA VAL A 31 -10.04 -4.74 -0.36
C VAL A 31 -11.29 -5.56 -0.04
N THR A 32 -12.38 -5.27 -0.75
CA THR A 32 -13.64 -6.01 -0.64
C THR A 32 -14.06 -6.50 -2.02
N LYS A 33 -15.10 -7.32 -2.11
CA LYS A 33 -15.66 -7.73 -3.41
C LYS A 33 -16.21 -6.55 -4.23
N ASP A 34 -16.67 -5.48 -3.58
CA ASP A 34 -17.39 -4.37 -4.23
C ASP A 34 -16.49 -3.16 -4.49
N TYR A 35 -15.56 -2.88 -3.57
CA TYR A 35 -14.69 -1.71 -3.62
C TYR A 35 -13.28 -1.98 -3.08
N VAL A 36 -12.35 -1.13 -3.51
CA VAL A 36 -11.01 -0.98 -2.94
C VAL A 36 -10.79 0.44 -2.43
N LYS A 37 -10.03 0.61 -1.35
CA LYS A 37 -9.74 1.92 -0.76
C LYS A 37 -8.32 1.94 -0.19
N ALA A 38 -7.61 3.05 -0.38
CA ALA A 38 -6.31 3.28 0.24
C ALA A 38 -6.08 4.79 0.42
N THR A 39 -5.18 5.12 1.34
CA THR A 39 -4.53 6.42 1.44
C THR A 39 -3.14 6.29 0.82
N ALA A 40 -2.91 6.95 -0.32
CA ALA A 40 -1.71 6.80 -1.15
C ALA A 40 -1.27 8.13 -1.76
N LYS A 41 -0.01 8.23 -2.18
CA LYS A 41 0.46 9.35 -2.99
C LYS A 41 0.23 9.06 -4.47
N CYS A 42 0.02 10.11 -5.27
CA CYS A 42 -0.08 9.94 -6.72
C CYS A 42 1.28 9.52 -7.29
N SER A 43 1.28 8.46 -8.09
CA SER A 43 2.48 7.91 -8.75
C SER A 43 2.59 8.28 -10.23
N ASP A 44 1.53 8.85 -10.81
CA ASP A 44 1.50 9.32 -12.21
C ASP A 44 1.54 10.85 -12.35
N GLY A 45 1.56 11.58 -11.22
CA GLY A 45 1.68 13.04 -11.17
C GLY A 45 0.39 13.83 -11.43
N THR A 46 -0.71 13.20 -11.84
CA THR A 46 -1.96 13.90 -12.18
C THR A 46 -2.60 14.60 -10.98
N SER A 47 -2.42 14.06 -9.78
CA SER A 47 -3.09 14.55 -8.55
C SER A 47 -2.16 15.23 -7.56
N GLY A 48 -0.87 15.36 -7.87
CA GLY A 48 0.15 15.90 -6.98
C GLY A 48 0.72 14.89 -5.98
N TYR A 49 1.94 15.16 -5.46
CA TYR A 49 2.68 14.22 -4.61
C TYR A 49 2.37 14.38 -3.11
N TYR A 50 1.10 14.25 -2.75
CA TYR A 50 0.61 14.25 -1.37
C TYR A 50 -0.38 13.11 -1.15
N TYR A 51 -0.74 12.83 0.11
CA TYR A 51 -1.62 11.70 0.42
C TYR A 51 -3.07 12.01 0.04
N HIS A 52 -3.67 11.11 -0.73
CA HIS A 52 -5.08 11.09 -1.06
C HIS A 52 -5.71 9.82 -0.54
N THR A 53 -6.88 9.93 0.11
CA THR A 53 -7.72 8.77 0.37
C THR A 53 -8.72 8.64 -0.76
N ALA A 54 -8.65 7.54 -1.50
CA ALA A 54 -9.57 7.27 -2.59
C ALA A 54 -10.21 5.89 -2.45
N LYS A 55 -11.46 5.81 -2.89
CA LYS A 55 -12.29 4.61 -2.92
C LYS A 55 -12.70 4.38 -4.37
N PHE A 56 -12.50 3.17 -4.87
CA PHE A 56 -12.81 2.79 -6.25
C PHE A 56 -13.65 1.53 -6.26
N LYS A 57 -14.46 1.33 -7.32
CA LYS A 57 -15.11 0.04 -7.58
C LYS A 57 -14.03 -1.03 -7.73
N ASN A 58 -14.23 -2.23 -7.16
CA ASN A 58 -13.32 -3.36 -7.39
C ASN A 58 -13.59 -3.96 -8.78
N TYR A 59 -13.18 -3.22 -9.81
CA TYR A 59 -13.40 -3.50 -11.21
C TYR A 59 -12.19 -3.03 -12.02
N CYS A 60 -11.66 -3.91 -12.86
CA CYS A 60 -10.59 -3.58 -13.79
C CYS A 60 -11.18 -3.12 -15.12
N PRO A 61 -11.06 -1.83 -15.51
CA PRO A 61 -11.55 -1.34 -16.79
C PRO A 61 -10.79 -1.92 -17.99
N HIS A 62 -9.55 -2.37 -17.82
CA HIS A 62 -8.74 -2.93 -18.90
C HIS A 62 -9.26 -4.31 -19.37
N CYS A 63 -9.61 -5.20 -18.45
CA CYS A 63 -10.07 -6.57 -18.76
C CYS A 63 -11.54 -6.83 -18.39
N HIS A 64 -12.25 -5.80 -17.95
CA HIS A 64 -13.67 -5.82 -17.57
C HIS A 64 -14.06 -6.84 -16.48
N LYS A 65 -13.15 -7.20 -15.58
CA LYS A 65 -13.40 -8.15 -14.49
C LYS A 65 -13.62 -7.46 -13.13
N TYR A 66 -14.53 -8.01 -12.35
CA TYR A 66 -14.83 -7.59 -10.98
C TYR A 66 -14.02 -8.39 -9.95
N GLY A 67 -13.77 -7.80 -8.78
CA GLY A 67 -13.15 -8.49 -7.65
C GLY A 67 -11.66 -8.80 -7.84
N THR A 68 -11.01 -8.24 -8.86
CA THR A 68 -9.64 -8.60 -9.26
C THR A 68 -8.56 -7.70 -8.68
N LEU A 69 -8.90 -6.51 -8.18
CA LEU A 69 -7.91 -5.56 -7.69
C LEU A 69 -7.29 -6.04 -6.38
N THR A 70 -5.95 -6.05 -6.33
CA THR A 70 -5.15 -6.32 -5.14
C THR A 70 -4.21 -5.15 -4.88
N PHE A 71 -3.78 -4.99 -3.63
CA PHE A 71 -2.95 -3.86 -3.26
C PHE A 71 -1.47 -4.16 -3.41
N ASN A 72 -0.79 -3.34 -4.22
CA ASN A 72 0.66 -3.16 -4.28
C ASN A 72 1.53 -4.43 -4.25
N PRO A 73 1.26 -5.45 -5.10
CA PRO A 73 2.04 -6.69 -5.12
C PRO A 73 3.52 -6.45 -5.49
N LYS A 74 3.84 -5.32 -6.14
CA LYS A 74 5.20 -4.94 -6.55
C LYS A 74 5.96 -4.13 -5.49
N GLY A 75 5.30 -3.77 -4.37
CA GLY A 75 5.95 -3.06 -3.27
C GLY A 75 6.38 -1.63 -3.60
N THR A 76 5.65 -0.93 -4.47
CA THR A 76 5.91 0.49 -4.78
C THR A 76 5.71 1.36 -3.54
N VAL A 77 6.49 2.43 -3.40
CA VAL A 77 6.44 3.31 -2.22
C VAL A 77 5.09 4.02 -2.14
N GLU A 78 4.61 4.54 -3.26
CA GLU A 78 3.34 5.26 -3.35
C GLU A 78 2.12 4.38 -3.17
N GLY A 79 2.26 3.07 -3.46
CA GLY A 79 1.17 2.12 -3.56
C GLY A 79 0.48 2.12 -4.93
N GLU A 80 -0.12 0.99 -5.27
CA GLU A 80 -0.88 0.81 -6.51
C GLU A 80 -2.00 -0.24 -6.33
N TRP A 81 -3.02 -0.14 -7.18
CA TRP A 81 -3.98 -1.23 -7.37
C TRP A 81 -3.57 -2.03 -8.59
N THR A 82 -3.36 -3.34 -8.43
CA THR A 82 -3.03 -4.23 -9.55
C THR A 82 -4.17 -5.19 -9.80
N CYS A 83 -4.57 -5.35 -11.06
CA CYS A 83 -5.54 -6.37 -11.45
C CYS A 83 -4.86 -7.74 -11.52
N LYS A 84 -5.23 -8.68 -10.65
CA LYS A 84 -4.69 -10.06 -10.65
C LYS A 84 -5.03 -10.88 -11.90
N ALA A 85 -5.86 -10.37 -12.81
CA ALA A 85 -6.31 -11.11 -14.00
C ALA A 85 -5.61 -10.67 -15.29
N CYS A 86 -5.05 -9.46 -15.34
CA CYS A 86 -4.37 -8.94 -16.54
C CYS A 86 -3.17 -8.05 -16.21
N ASP A 87 -2.75 -7.99 -14.95
CA ASP A 87 -1.60 -7.22 -14.44
C ASP A 87 -1.61 -5.72 -14.73
N ALA A 88 -2.76 -5.15 -15.10
CA ALA A 88 -2.94 -3.72 -15.22
C ALA A 88 -2.77 -3.05 -13.84
N ASP A 89 -1.90 -2.05 -13.76
CA ASP A 89 -1.63 -1.29 -12.55
C ASP A 89 -2.25 0.09 -12.62
N TYR A 90 -2.87 0.50 -11.52
CA TYR A 90 -3.53 1.78 -11.38
C TYR A 90 -2.96 2.54 -10.19
N CYS A 91 -2.80 3.84 -10.33
CA CYS A 91 -2.41 4.69 -9.21
C CYS A 91 -3.42 4.56 -8.07
N ALA A 92 -2.94 4.29 -6.86
CA ALA A 92 -3.83 4.13 -5.71
C ALA A 92 -4.49 5.45 -5.26
N ALA A 93 -3.94 6.60 -5.63
CA ALA A 93 -4.45 7.93 -5.26
C ALA A 93 -5.61 8.40 -6.17
N ASP A 94 -5.51 8.18 -7.48
CA ASP A 94 -6.47 8.72 -8.45
C ASP A 94 -7.07 7.70 -9.43
N GLY A 95 -6.56 6.47 -9.43
CA GLY A 95 -7.09 5.37 -10.20
C GLY A 95 -6.66 5.36 -11.67
N LYS A 96 -5.76 6.25 -12.11
CA LYS A 96 -5.23 6.24 -13.48
C LYS A 96 -4.40 4.99 -13.73
N GLU A 97 -4.57 4.33 -14.88
CA GLU A 97 -3.66 3.25 -15.27
C GLU A 97 -2.24 3.80 -15.50
N LYS A 98 -1.23 3.09 -14.98
CA LYS A 98 0.18 3.49 -15.01
C LYS A 98 0.88 3.19 -16.34
N MET A 99 0.20 2.53 -17.28
CA MET A 99 0.74 2.32 -18.63
C MET A 99 0.78 3.64 -19.41
N SER A 100 1.92 3.95 -20.02
CA SER A 100 2.08 5.16 -20.82
C SER A 100 1.07 5.21 -21.96
N GLY A 101 0.42 6.37 -22.15
CA GLY A 101 -0.59 6.58 -23.20
C GLY A 101 -1.97 5.99 -22.89
N SER A 102 -2.15 5.34 -21.74
CA SER A 102 -3.44 4.81 -21.36
C SER A 102 -4.49 5.89 -21.09
N LYS A 103 -5.74 5.51 -21.35
CA LYS A 103 -6.95 6.29 -21.02
C LYS A 103 -7.81 5.63 -19.95
N TYR A 104 -7.38 4.49 -19.39
CA TYR A 104 -8.16 3.75 -18.41
C TYR A 104 -8.03 4.36 -17.02
N TYR A 105 -9.17 4.44 -16.33
CA TYR A 105 -9.28 4.89 -14.94
C TYR A 105 -10.20 3.94 -14.17
N LEU A 106 -9.84 3.68 -12.91
CA LEU A 106 -10.76 3.06 -11.97
C LEU A 106 -11.95 3.99 -11.71
N SER A 107 -13.15 3.41 -11.61
CA SER A 107 -14.35 4.18 -11.29
C SER A 107 -14.34 4.59 -9.82
N LYS A 108 -14.18 5.88 -9.55
CA LYS A 108 -14.19 6.45 -8.21
C LYS A 108 -15.59 6.36 -7.60
N LEU A 109 -15.65 6.00 -6.32
CA LEU A 109 -16.87 5.95 -5.53
C LEU A 109 -16.84 7.09 -4.52
N SER A 110 -17.87 7.95 -4.53
CA SER A 110 -18.09 9.00 -3.52
C SER A 110 -18.23 8.43 -2.11
#